data_AF-A0A973GZ05-F1
#
_entry.id   AF-A0A973GZ05-F1
#
_cell.length_a   1.000
_cell.length_b   1.000
_cell.length_c   1.000
_cell.angle_alpha   90.00
_cell.angle_beta   90.00
_cell.angle_gamma   90.00
#
_symmetry.space_group_name_H-M   'P 1'
#
loop_
_entity.id
_entity.type
_entity.pdbx_description
1 polymer ?
#
loop_
_entity_poly.entity_id
_entity_poly.type
_entity_poly.pdbx_seq_one_letter_code
_entity_poly.pdbx_strand_id
1 'polypeptide(L)'
;FDEEQVALPSRDELIDSTLQLAPLIMIDGGWLQGFTDYRLAASRAGHFLFRTYWDELGNGEPELNHPRIYRALLRQMGIDLPPTASPEFIAWPQLRDEAFAMPVFWLSVSRFPEEFMPEILGLNLAMELSGVGGSYRDARVALRHHGFSTQFVDLHNTIDNVATGHSAWAADAIDSHLNELPARPGPGGEAEVWERVRIGQRSLNPPAGRAAALYAALRTVRRTPPLVRLASASH
;
A
#
# COMPACT_ATOMS: atom_id res chain seq x y z
N PHE A 1 -20.46 6.53 -23.55
CA PHE A 1 -20.55 6.54 -22.08
C PHE A 1 -20.39 8.00 -21.68
N ASP A 2 -21.48 8.58 -21.19
CA ASP A 2 -21.56 10.01 -20.88
C ASP A 2 -20.51 10.41 -19.85
N GLU A 3 -19.92 11.59 -20.05
CA GLU A 3 -19.20 12.32 -19.01
C GLU A 3 -20.22 12.75 -17.94
N GLU A 4 -20.64 11.80 -17.10
CA GLU A 4 -21.38 12.10 -15.88
C GLU A 4 -20.54 13.12 -15.09
N GLN A 5 -21.16 14.25 -14.76
CA GLN A 5 -20.52 15.41 -14.16
C GLN A 5 -19.90 15.02 -12.82
N VAL A 6 -18.63 14.66 -12.82
CA VAL A 6 -17.82 14.53 -11.61
C VAL A 6 -17.90 15.86 -10.89
N ALA A 7 -18.48 15.86 -9.69
CA ALA A 7 -18.50 17.06 -8.85
C ALA A 7 -17.04 17.43 -8.52
N LEU A 8 -16.54 18.49 -9.15
CA LEU A 8 -15.15 18.88 -9.01
C LEU A 8 -14.93 19.49 -7.62
N PRO A 9 -13.91 19.03 -6.87
CA PRO A 9 -13.54 19.68 -5.63
C PRO A 9 -13.07 21.10 -5.90
N SER A 10 -13.23 21.99 -4.92
CA SER A 10 -12.57 23.27 -4.94
C SER A 10 -11.04 23.10 -4.99
N ARG A 11 -10.34 24.15 -5.40
CA ARG A 11 -8.87 24.11 -5.48
C ARG A 11 -8.24 23.79 -4.13
N ASP A 12 -8.79 24.35 -3.05
CA ASP A 12 -8.26 24.15 -1.70
C ASP A 12 -8.53 22.73 -1.18
N GLU A 13 -9.71 22.16 -1.46
CA GLU A 13 -10.02 20.76 -1.13
C GLU A 13 -9.12 19.78 -1.91
N LEU A 14 -8.81 20.07 -3.18
CA LEU A 14 -7.88 19.27 -3.96
C LEU A 14 -6.46 19.34 -3.37
N ILE A 15 -6.00 20.53 -2.99
CA ILE A 15 -4.67 20.69 -2.37
C ILE A 15 -4.60 19.97 -1.03
N ASP A 16 -5.61 20.12 -0.17
CA ASP A 16 -5.66 19.41 1.12
C ASP A 16 -5.67 17.90 0.91
N SER A 17 -6.57 17.35 0.10
CA SER A 17 -6.62 15.91 -0.15
C SER A 17 -5.32 15.36 -0.75
N THR A 18 -4.67 16.10 -1.66
CA THR A 18 -3.36 15.73 -2.23
C THR A 18 -2.27 15.72 -1.16
N LEU A 19 -2.23 16.71 -0.28
CA LEU A 19 -1.29 16.74 0.84
C LEU A 19 -1.50 15.56 1.79
N GLN A 20 -2.74 15.23 2.10
CA GLN A 20 -3.08 14.23 3.13
C GLN A 20 -2.89 12.81 2.62
N LEU A 21 -2.90 12.62 1.29
CA LEU A 21 -2.51 11.38 0.65
C LEU A 21 -0.98 11.22 0.56
N ALA A 22 -0.21 12.29 0.76
CA ALA A 22 1.25 12.26 0.57
C ALA A 22 1.96 11.18 1.40
N PRO A 23 1.66 10.93 2.69
CA PRO A 23 2.32 9.87 3.45
C PRO A 23 2.13 8.48 2.84
N LEU A 24 1.00 8.23 2.17
CA LEU A 24 0.76 6.99 1.45
C LEU A 24 1.59 6.92 0.17
N ILE A 25 1.56 7.96 -0.66
CA ILE A 25 2.32 7.95 -1.92
C ILE A 25 3.83 7.96 -1.68
N MET A 26 4.30 8.55 -0.59
CA MET A 26 5.72 8.53 -0.25
C MET A 26 6.24 7.10 0.05
N ILE A 27 5.35 6.14 0.29
CA ILE A 27 5.69 4.73 0.51
C ILE A 27 5.22 3.85 -0.65
N ASP A 28 5.01 4.38 -1.85
CA ASP A 28 4.53 3.59 -2.98
C ASP A 28 5.40 2.35 -3.22
N GLY A 29 4.76 1.19 -3.37
CA GLY A 29 5.40 -0.14 -3.37
C GLY A 29 6.03 -0.58 -2.04
N GLY A 30 6.17 0.28 -1.04
CA GLY A 30 6.87 0.03 0.23
C GLY A 30 6.30 -1.13 1.05
N TRP A 31 5.03 -1.53 0.82
CA TRP A 31 4.46 -2.74 1.40
C TRP A 31 5.11 -4.04 0.87
N LEU A 32 5.89 -3.96 -0.20
CA LEU A 32 6.62 -5.05 -0.83
C LEU A 32 8.12 -5.04 -0.49
N GLN A 33 8.59 -4.16 0.39
CA GLN A 33 10.03 -4.01 0.68
C GLN A 33 10.72 -5.33 1.10
N GLY A 34 9.97 -6.28 1.70
CA GLY A 34 10.48 -7.59 2.08
C GLY A 34 10.96 -8.44 0.89
N PHE A 35 10.42 -8.21 -0.31
CA PHE A 35 10.81 -8.90 -1.54
C PHE A 35 12.09 -8.33 -2.17
N THR A 36 12.81 -7.44 -1.48
CA THR A 36 14.21 -7.09 -1.81
C THR A 36 15.19 -8.16 -1.33
N ASP A 37 14.79 -9.06 -0.42
CA ASP A 37 15.56 -10.26 -0.10
C ASP A 37 15.61 -11.19 -1.32
N TYR A 38 16.82 -11.61 -1.72
CA TYR A 38 17.03 -12.38 -2.94
C TYR A 38 16.28 -13.72 -2.97
N ARG A 39 16.03 -14.36 -1.83
CA ARG A 39 15.32 -15.65 -1.76
C ARG A 39 13.84 -15.44 -2.04
N LEU A 40 13.27 -14.37 -1.46
CA LEU A 40 11.89 -14.00 -1.68
C LEU A 40 11.67 -13.47 -3.10
N ALA A 41 12.56 -12.59 -3.58
CA ALA A 41 12.54 -12.04 -4.93
C ALA A 41 12.61 -13.11 -6.02
N ALA A 42 13.37 -14.20 -5.80
CA ALA A 42 13.53 -15.28 -6.76
C ALA A 42 12.44 -16.37 -6.69
N SER A 43 11.52 -16.28 -5.73
CA SER A 43 10.39 -17.23 -5.62
C SER A 43 9.37 -17.04 -6.75
N ARG A 44 8.54 -18.06 -7.02
CA ARG A 44 7.57 -18.02 -8.13
C ARG A 44 6.57 -16.88 -7.99
N ALA A 45 6.13 -16.59 -6.78
CA ALA A 45 5.24 -15.46 -6.52
C ALA A 45 6.02 -14.14 -6.30
N GLY A 46 7.11 -14.20 -5.53
CA GLY A 46 7.81 -13.00 -5.08
C GLY A 46 8.52 -12.21 -6.19
N HIS A 47 8.84 -12.83 -7.32
CA HIS A 47 9.43 -12.10 -8.45
C HIS A 47 8.47 -11.07 -9.05
N PHE A 48 7.15 -11.32 -9.02
CA PHE A 48 6.14 -10.34 -9.45
C PHE A 48 6.08 -9.16 -8.48
N LEU A 49 6.09 -9.45 -7.18
CA LEU A 49 6.08 -8.44 -6.12
C LEU A 49 7.33 -7.57 -6.13
N PHE A 50 8.51 -8.17 -6.34
CA PHE A 50 9.74 -7.40 -6.52
C PHE A 50 9.70 -6.53 -7.78
N ARG A 51 9.14 -7.03 -8.88
CA ARG A 51 9.00 -6.25 -10.11
C ARG A 51 8.09 -5.03 -9.93
N THR A 52 6.93 -5.20 -9.30
CA THR A 52 6.07 -4.08 -8.91
C THR A 52 6.85 -3.08 -8.05
N TYR A 53 7.43 -3.53 -6.93
CA TYR A 53 8.24 -2.68 -6.04
C TYR A 53 9.30 -1.86 -6.78
N TRP A 54 10.01 -2.49 -7.72
CA TRP A 54 11.06 -1.83 -8.47
C TRP A 54 10.53 -0.81 -9.48
N ASP A 55 9.37 -1.07 -10.07
CA ASP A 55 8.69 -0.15 -11.00
C ASP A 55 8.16 1.10 -10.26
N GLU A 56 7.60 0.92 -9.05
CA GLU A 56 7.18 2.01 -8.15
C GLU A 56 8.32 2.99 -7.80
N LEU A 57 9.54 2.44 -7.67
CA LEU A 57 10.75 3.23 -7.46
C LEU A 57 11.28 3.89 -8.75
N GLY A 58 10.62 3.68 -9.88
CA GLY A 58 10.97 4.23 -11.18
C GLY A 58 11.95 3.38 -11.99
N ASN A 59 12.20 2.12 -11.59
CA ASN A 59 13.08 1.19 -12.31
C ASN A 59 14.50 1.75 -12.58
N GLY A 60 15.01 2.59 -11.67
CA GLY A 60 16.30 3.28 -11.81
C GLY A 60 16.26 4.61 -12.56
N GLU A 61 15.10 5.00 -13.10
CA GLU A 61 14.87 6.28 -13.79
C GLU A 61 14.17 7.28 -12.86
N PRO A 62 14.85 8.34 -12.39
CA PRO A 62 14.27 9.28 -11.42
C PRO A 62 12.99 9.97 -11.89
N GLU A 63 12.81 10.15 -13.20
CA GLU A 63 11.62 10.78 -13.78
C GLU A 63 10.38 9.87 -13.76
N LEU A 64 10.58 8.57 -13.49
CA LEU A 64 9.54 7.58 -13.28
C LEU A 64 9.34 7.25 -11.81
N ASN A 65 10.12 7.81 -10.88
CA ASN A 65 9.97 7.50 -9.45
C ASN A 65 8.69 8.12 -8.88
N HIS A 66 7.78 7.28 -8.37
CA HIS A 66 6.44 7.68 -7.96
C HIS A 66 6.45 8.77 -6.85
N PRO A 67 7.16 8.59 -5.72
CA PRO A 67 7.29 9.64 -4.71
C PRO A 67 7.85 10.95 -5.27
N ARG A 68 8.83 10.90 -6.19
CA ARG A 68 9.44 12.09 -6.79
C ARG A 68 8.44 12.85 -7.66
N ILE A 69 7.68 12.15 -8.50
CA ILE A 69 6.62 12.75 -9.32
C ILE A 69 5.58 13.42 -8.41
N TYR A 70 5.14 12.74 -7.35
CA TYR A 70 4.14 13.28 -6.43
C TYR A 70 4.65 14.50 -5.65
N ARG A 71 5.92 14.51 -5.25
CA ARG A 71 6.55 15.70 -4.63
C ARG A 71 6.62 16.88 -5.60
N ALA A 72 6.84 16.64 -6.89
CA ALA A 72 6.80 17.71 -7.89
C ALA A 72 5.38 18.30 -8.01
N LEU A 73 4.35 17.47 -7.94
CA LEU A 73 2.95 17.92 -7.87
C LEU A 73 2.68 18.79 -6.62
N LEU A 74 3.09 18.34 -5.44
CA LEU A 74 2.94 19.12 -4.20
C LEU A 74 3.62 20.49 -4.29
N ARG A 75 4.79 20.58 -4.94
CA ARG A 75 5.48 21.86 -5.16
C ARG A 75 4.70 22.80 -6.08
N GLN A 76 4.01 22.29 -7.10
CA GLN A 76 3.09 23.10 -7.92
C GLN A 76 1.93 23.66 -7.07
N MET A 77 1.53 22.95 -6.02
CA MET A 77 0.53 23.38 -5.05
C MET A 77 1.09 24.33 -3.97
N GLY A 78 2.38 24.68 -4.03
CA GLY A 78 3.05 25.55 -3.05
C GLY A 78 3.51 24.83 -1.78
N ILE A 79 3.56 23.49 -1.80
CA ILE A 79 3.94 22.66 -0.65
C ILE A 79 5.28 21.99 -0.96
N ASP A 80 6.31 22.29 -0.17
CA ASP A 80 7.60 21.60 -0.22
C ASP A 80 7.81 20.82 1.09
N LEU A 81 7.38 19.56 1.10
CA LEU A 81 7.51 18.70 2.27
C LEU A 81 9.00 18.44 2.59
N PRO A 82 9.37 18.20 3.86
CA PRO A 82 10.70 17.72 4.21
C PRO A 82 11.01 16.34 3.59
N PRO A 83 12.26 15.85 3.67
CA PRO A 83 12.58 14.47 3.25
C PRO A 83 11.70 13.45 3.98
N THR A 84 11.16 12.46 3.27
CA THR A 84 10.16 11.49 3.79
C THR A 84 10.57 10.83 5.11
N ALA A 85 11.85 10.45 5.24
CA ALA A 85 12.37 9.75 6.42
C ALA A 85 12.72 10.69 7.59
N SER A 86 12.49 11.99 7.46
CA SER A 86 12.91 12.98 8.45
C SER A 86 11.84 13.22 9.52
N PRO A 87 12.22 13.54 10.77
CA PRO A 87 11.25 13.90 11.81
C PRO A 87 10.37 15.10 11.42
N GLU A 88 10.89 16.03 10.61
CA GLU A 88 10.17 17.20 10.14
C GLU A 88 9.02 16.83 9.19
N PHE A 89 9.13 15.75 8.41
CA PHE A 89 8.03 15.27 7.58
C PHE A 89 6.86 14.82 8.44
N ILE A 90 7.15 14.04 9.49
CA ILE A 90 6.14 13.53 10.43
C ILE A 90 5.53 14.69 11.23
N ALA A 91 6.34 15.70 11.57
CA ALA A 91 5.91 16.89 12.31
C ALA A 91 5.35 18.02 11.43
N TRP A 92 5.09 17.78 10.13
CA TRP A 92 4.60 18.82 9.23
C TRP A 92 3.22 19.32 9.70
N PRO A 93 3.04 20.61 10.02
CA PRO A 93 1.84 21.09 10.72
C PRO A 93 0.50 20.88 9.99
N GLN A 94 0.54 20.72 8.67
CA GLN A 94 -0.67 20.55 7.86
C GLN A 94 -1.03 19.08 7.61
N LEU A 95 -0.16 18.12 7.96
CA LEU A 95 -0.51 16.69 7.88
C LEU A 95 -1.30 16.30 9.12
N ARG A 96 -2.41 15.59 8.91
CA ARG A 96 -3.24 15.05 10.00
C ARG A 96 -2.70 13.69 10.45
N ASP A 97 -2.85 13.36 11.73
CA ASP A 97 -2.42 12.06 12.28
C ASP A 97 -3.05 10.89 11.51
N GLU A 98 -4.30 11.04 11.07
CA GLU A 98 -5.02 10.02 10.30
C GLU A 98 -4.35 9.69 8.96
N ALA A 99 -3.62 10.64 8.35
CA ALA A 99 -2.89 10.44 7.10
C ALA A 99 -1.80 9.36 7.22
N PHE A 100 -1.29 9.12 8.44
CA PHE A 100 -0.24 8.13 8.70
C PHE A 100 -0.77 6.74 9.04
N ALA A 101 -2.05 6.62 9.43
CA ALA A 101 -2.60 5.37 9.96
C ALA A 101 -2.46 4.21 8.96
N MET A 102 -2.83 4.45 7.70
CA MET A 102 -2.77 3.45 6.63
C MET A 102 -1.33 3.10 6.21
N PRO A 103 -0.45 4.07 5.85
CA PRO A 103 0.92 3.72 5.45
C PRO A 103 1.72 3.07 6.57
N VAL A 104 1.56 3.49 7.82
CA VAL A 104 2.22 2.84 8.97
C VAL A 104 1.74 1.40 9.13
N PHE A 105 0.44 1.15 8.96
CA PHE A 105 -0.12 -0.20 9.00
C PHE A 105 0.47 -1.08 7.90
N TRP A 106 0.51 -0.63 6.64
CA TRP A 106 1.05 -1.41 5.53
C TRP A 106 2.55 -1.67 5.67
N LEU A 107 3.32 -0.66 6.09
CA LEU A 107 4.73 -0.84 6.41
C LEU A 107 4.92 -1.84 7.55
N SER A 108 4.05 -1.85 8.55
CA SER A 108 4.12 -2.83 9.65
C SER A 108 3.89 -4.27 9.17
N VAL A 109 2.92 -4.48 8.27
CA VAL A 109 2.67 -5.80 7.65
C VAL A 109 3.89 -6.24 6.83
N SER A 110 4.47 -5.32 6.04
CA SER A 110 5.61 -5.61 5.17
C SER A 110 6.88 -6.06 5.89
N ARG A 111 6.98 -5.86 7.21
CA ARG A 111 8.12 -6.31 8.02
C ARG A 111 8.18 -7.82 8.19
N PHE A 112 7.08 -8.54 7.92
CA PHE A 112 7.01 -9.99 8.08
C PHE A 112 6.49 -10.66 6.79
N PRO A 113 7.24 -10.56 5.68
CA PRO A 113 6.78 -11.00 4.37
C PRO A 113 6.51 -12.51 4.30
N GLU A 114 7.23 -13.31 5.08
CA GLU A 114 6.99 -14.76 5.16
C GLU A 114 5.74 -15.10 5.99
N GLU A 115 5.50 -14.36 7.08
CA GLU A 115 4.31 -14.59 7.92
C GLU A 115 3.05 -14.10 7.21
N PHE A 116 3.07 -12.88 6.66
CA PHE A 116 1.93 -12.21 6.04
C PHE A 116 1.90 -12.31 4.50
N MET A 117 2.57 -13.30 3.90
CA MET A 117 2.62 -13.48 2.44
C MET A 117 1.21 -13.42 1.79
N PRO A 118 0.19 -14.15 2.28
CA PRO A 118 -1.14 -14.08 1.67
C PRO A 118 -1.80 -12.70 1.79
N GLU A 119 -1.68 -12.03 2.95
CA GLU A 119 -2.22 -10.69 3.15
C GLU A 119 -1.51 -9.67 2.26
N ILE A 120 -0.20 -9.78 2.07
CA ILE A 120 0.55 -8.88 1.18
C ILE A 120 0.11 -9.07 -0.27
N LEU A 121 -0.09 -10.32 -0.72
CA LEU A 121 -0.61 -10.60 -2.06
C LEU A 121 -1.97 -9.94 -2.30
N GLY A 122 -2.88 -10.09 -1.33
CA GLY A 122 -4.21 -9.48 -1.40
C GLY A 122 -4.17 -7.95 -1.36
N LEU A 123 -3.34 -7.38 -0.47
CA LEU A 123 -3.13 -5.94 -0.37
C LEU A 123 -2.58 -5.38 -1.68
N ASN A 124 -1.57 -6.03 -2.26
CA ASN A 124 -0.97 -5.65 -3.53
C ASN A 124 -2.03 -5.62 -4.63
N LEU A 125 -2.76 -6.72 -4.82
CA LEU A 125 -3.84 -6.77 -5.82
C LEU A 125 -4.86 -5.65 -5.64
N ALA A 126 -5.25 -5.34 -4.41
CA ALA A 126 -6.19 -4.26 -4.14
C ALA A 126 -5.64 -2.88 -4.55
N MET A 127 -4.36 -2.63 -4.27
CA MET A 127 -3.67 -1.41 -4.67
C MET A 127 -3.59 -1.27 -6.19
N GLU A 128 -3.09 -2.29 -6.87
CA GLU A 128 -2.93 -2.23 -8.33
C GLU A 128 -4.28 -2.09 -9.05
N LEU A 129 -5.33 -2.74 -8.55
CA LEU A 129 -6.67 -2.58 -9.13
C LEU A 129 -7.27 -1.19 -8.90
N SER A 130 -6.81 -0.45 -7.87
CA SER A 130 -7.24 0.94 -7.66
C SER A 130 -6.77 1.87 -8.79
N GLY A 131 -5.63 1.53 -9.40
CA GLY A 131 -5.05 2.10 -10.63
C GLY A 131 -5.96 2.13 -11.85
N VAL A 132 -6.76 1.07 -12.00
CA VAL A 132 -7.60 0.82 -13.18
C VAL A 132 -8.99 1.47 -13.05
N GLY A 133 -9.29 2.08 -11.89
CA GLY A 133 -10.61 2.53 -11.49
C GLY A 133 -10.96 4.00 -11.81
N GLY A 134 -12.20 4.37 -11.46
CA GLY A 134 -12.72 5.73 -11.64
C GLY A 134 -12.00 6.80 -10.79
N SER A 135 -11.39 6.42 -9.66
CA SER A 135 -10.70 7.35 -8.76
C SER A 135 -9.55 8.10 -9.43
N TYR A 136 -8.67 7.41 -10.18
CA TYR A 136 -7.58 8.06 -10.89
C TYR A 136 -8.07 8.91 -12.07
N ARG A 137 -9.17 8.50 -12.72
CA ARG A 137 -9.84 9.30 -13.74
C ARG A 137 -10.40 10.59 -13.16
N ASP A 138 -11.08 10.53 -12.02
CA ASP A 138 -11.67 11.68 -11.34
C ASP A 138 -10.58 12.64 -10.84
N ALA A 139 -9.52 12.09 -10.22
CA ALA A 139 -8.33 12.85 -9.82
C ALA A 139 -7.67 13.54 -11.02
N ARG A 140 -7.54 12.85 -12.15
CA ARG A 140 -7.01 13.44 -13.40
C ARG A 140 -7.85 14.62 -13.89
N VAL A 141 -9.18 14.49 -13.87
CA VAL A 141 -10.10 15.56 -14.28
C VAL A 141 -9.96 16.76 -13.34
N ALA A 142 -9.93 16.54 -12.02
CA ALA A 142 -9.77 17.59 -11.01
C ALA A 142 -8.41 18.32 -11.12
N LEU A 143 -7.31 17.57 -11.22
CA LEU A 143 -5.96 18.11 -11.38
C LEU A 143 -5.87 18.98 -12.64
N ARG A 144 -6.35 18.48 -13.78
CA ARG A 144 -6.36 19.21 -15.05
C ARG A 144 -7.22 20.47 -14.97
N HIS A 145 -8.39 20.40 -14.33
CA HIS A 145 -9.29 21.54 -14.17
C HIS A 145 -8.62 22.71 -13.44
N HIS A 146 -7.84 22.41 -12.38
CA HIS A 146 -7.14 23.42 -11.58
C HIS A 146 -5.73 23.75 -12.08
N GLY A 147 -5.31 23.20 -13.24
CA GLY A 147 -4.03 23.50 -13.87
C GLY A 147 -2.80 22.81 -13.24
N PHE A 148 -3.00 21.71 -12.52
CA PHE A 148 -1.93 20.91 -11.93
C PHE A 148 -1.51 19.74 -12.83
N SER A 149 -0.29 19.25 -12.63
CA SER A 149 0.24 18.06 -13.33
C SER A 149 -0.63 16.82 -13.07
N THR A 150 -0.88 16.05 -14.13
CA THR A 150 -1.54 14.74 -14.07
C THR A 150 -0.55 13.58 -14.17
N GLN A 151 0.76 13.85 -14.19
CA GLN A 151 1.78 12.82 -14.45
C GLN A 151 1.66 11.59 -13.55
N PHE A 152 1.41 11.80 -12.25
CA PHE A 152 1.27 10.69 -11.29
C PHE A 152 0.11 9.75 -11.64
N VAL A 153 -1.05 10.32 -11.94
CA VAL A 153 -2.26 9.55 -12.24
C VAL A 153 -2.24 8.97 -13.66
N ASP A 154 -1.59 9.66 -14.60
CA ASP A 154 -1.40 9.17 -15.98
C ASP A 154 -0.44 7.96 -16.02
N LEU A 155 0.59 7.96 -15.16
CA LEU A 155 1.52 6.85 -15.01
C LEU A 155 0.79 5.58 -14.54
N HIS A 156 0.07 5.65 -13.41
CA HIS A 156 -0.69 4.52 -12.84
C HIS A 156 -1.76 3.98 -13.80
N ASN A 157 -2.49 4.86 -14.51
CA ASN A 157 -3.43 4.43 -15.55
C ASN A 157 -2.77 3.57 -16.65
N THR A 158 -1.47 3.73 -16.87
CA THR A 158 -0.71 2.97 -17.87
C THR A 158 -0.16 1.67 -17.30
N ILE A 159 0.48 1.72 -16.14
CA ILE A 159 1.24 0.59 -15.59
C ILE A 159 0.39 -0.37 -14.75
N ASP A 160 -0.77 0.05 -14.22
CA ASP A 160 -1.58 -0.78 -13.32
C ASP A 160 -2.57 -1.69 -14.07
N ASN A 161 -2.55 -1.70 -15.40
CA ASN A 161 -3.55 -2.37 -16.22
C ASN A 161 -3.62 -3.90 -15.99
N VAL A 162 -4.79 -4.48 -16.25
CA VAL A 162 -5.09 -5.91 -16.06
C VAL A 162 -4.52 -6.85 -17.14
N ALA A 163 -3.89 -6.32 -18.19
CA ALA A 163 -3.40 -7.13 -19.30
C ALA A 163 -1.92 -7.51 -19.12
N THR A 164 -1.07 -6.52 -18.92
CA THR A 164 0.39 -6.72 -18.76
C THR A 164 0.99 -5.90 -17.63
N GLY A 165 0.15 -5.14 -16.93
CA GLY A 165 0.54 -4.24 -15.86
C GLY A 165 0.54 -4.89 -14.48
N HIS A 166 0.67 -4.05 -13.45
CA HIS A 166 0.82 -4.50 -12.07
C HIS A 166 -0.37 -5.31 -11.58
N SER A 167 -1.60 -5.00 -12.01
CA SER A 167 -2.78 -5.81 -11.69
C SER A 167 -2.67 -7.24 -12.22
N ALA A 168 -2.13 -7.42 -13.43
CA ALA A 168 -1.89 -8.75 -13.98
C ALA A 168 -0.80 -9.49 -13.18
N TRP A 169 0.30 -8.81 -12.83
CA TRP A 169 1.37 -9.39 -12.03
C TRP A 169 0.92 -9.76 -10.61
N ALA A 170 0.04 -8.96 -10.00
CA ALA A 170 -0.53 -9.24 -8.70
C ALA A 170 -1.40 -10.51 -8.73
N ALA A 171 -2.21 -10.70 -9.78
CA ALA A 171 -2.97 -11.93 -9.99
C ALA A 171 -2.04 -13.14 -10.21
N ASP A 172 -1.04 -13.00 -11.08
CA ASP A 172 -0.04 -14.06 -11.33
C ASP A 172 0.74 -14.45 -10.07
N ALA A 173 1.02 -13.49 -9.18
CA ALA A 173 1.66 -13.73 -7.89
C ALA A 173 0.76 -14.57 -6.97
N ILE A 174 -0.53 -14.27 -6.91
CA ILE A 174 -1.52 -15.04 -6.14
C ILE A 174 -1.62 -16.46 -6.70
N ASP A 175 -1.80 -16.60 -8.01
CA ASP A 175 -1.92 -17.91 -8.66
C ASP A 175 -0.64 -18.74 -8.45
N SER A 176 0.53 -18.11 -8.57
CA SER A 176 1.82 -18.77 -8.31
C SER A 176 1.93 -19.25 -6.87
N HIS A 177 1.49 -18.46 -5.91
CA HIS A 177 1.52 -18.82 -4.49
C HIS A 177 0.54 -19.96 -4.15
N LEU A 178 -0.70 -19.90 -4.66
CA LEU A 178 -1.70 -20.95 -4.44
C LEU A 178 -1.28 -22.28 -5.06
N ASN A 179 -0.64 -22.26 -6.22
CA ASN A 179 -0.12 -23.46 -6.89
C ASN A 179 1.03 -24.16 -6.14
N GLU A 180 1.70 -23.46 -5.22
CA GLU A 180 2.75 -24.05 -4.37
C GLU A 180 2.19 -24.74 -3.11
N LEU A 181 0.90 -24.55 -2.82
CA LEU A 181 0.28 -25.13 -1.63
C LEU A 181 0.15 -26.65 -1.75
N PRO A 182 0.40 -27.40 -0.66
CA PRO A 182 0.22 -28.84 -0.67
C PRO A 182 -1.26 -29.18 -0.87
N ALA A 183 -1.54 -30.16 -1.72
CA ALA A 183 -2.89 -30.70 -1.94
C ALA A 183 -3.40 -31.49 -0.73
N ARG A 184 -3.69 -30.80 0.38
CA ARG A 184 -4.29 -31.40 1.58
C ARG A 184 -5.22 -30.40 2.29
N PRO A 185 -6.42 -30.85 2.73
CA PRO A 185 -7.26 -30.04 3.59
C PRO A 185 -6.64 -29.88 4.98
N GLY A 186 -6.89 -28.74 5.63
CA GLY A 186 -6.44 -28.43 6.99
C GLY A 186 -5.68 -27.10 7.09
N PRO A 187 -5.08 -26.79 8.25
CA PRO A 187 -4.32 -25.57 8.45
C PRO A 187 -3.20 -25.39 7.41
N GLY A 188 -3.13 -24.20 6.82
CA GLY A 188 -2.23 -23.86 5.72
C GLY A 188 -2.65 -24.41 4.35
N GLY A 189 -3.89 -24.90 4.21
CA GLY A 189 -4.47 -25.30 2.94
C GLY A 189 -5.04 -24.11 2.14
N GLU A 190 -5.39 -24.36 0.88
CA GLU A 190 -5.84 -23.35 -0.09
C GLU A 190 -6.96 -22.44 0.43
N ALA A 191 -8.00 -23.00 1.06
CA ALA A 191 -9.14 -22.22 1.55
C ALA A 191 -8.75 -21.20 2.65
N GLU A 192 -7.83 -21.57 3.55
CA GLU A 192 -7.34 -20.67 4.59
C GLU A 192 -6.45 -19.58 4.00
N VAL A 193 -5.53 -19.96 3.10
CA VAL A 193 -4.66 -19.01 2.41
C VAL A 193 -5.49 -18.02 1.59
N TRP A 194 -6.53 -18.49 0.90
CA TRP A 194 -7.45 -17.64 0.15
C TRP A 194 -8.23 -16.66 1.04
N GLU A 195 -8.66 -17.08 2.24
CA GLU A 195 -9.24 -16.14 3.21
C GLU A 195 -8.23 -15.06 3.61
N ARG A 196 -6.97 -15.42 3.83
CA ARG A 196 -5.93 -14.45 4.17
C ARG A 196 -5.63 -13.49 3.02
N VAL A 197 -5.64 -13.96 1.76
CA VAL A 197 -5.60 -13.08 0.57
C VAL A 197 -6.79 -12.10 0.58
N ARG A 198 -8.01 -12.57 0.87
CA ARG A 198 -9.18 -11.67 0.98
C ARG A 198 -9.07 -10.68 2.14
N ILE A 199 -8.46 -11.06 3.26
CA ILE A 199 -8.15 -10.14 4.38
C ILE A 199 -7.16 -9.06 3.92
N GLY A 200 -6.11 -9.48 3.20
CA GLY A 200 -5.17 -8.58 2.53
C GLY A 200 -5.86 -7.56 1.64
N GLN A 201 -6.74 -8.03 0.74
CA GLN A 201 -7.49 -7.17 -0.18
C GLN A 201 -8.34 -6.13 0.55
N ARG A 202 -8.97 -6.51 1.67
CA ARG A 202 -9.76 -5.59 2.50
C ARG A 202 -8.91 -4.57 3.27
N SER A 203 -7.59 -4.77 3.35
CA SER A 203 -6.66 -3.86 4.03
C SER A 203 -6.48 -2.52 3.29
N LEU A 204 -7.00 -2.40 2.05
CA LEU A 204 -7.13 -1.13 1.33
C LEU A 204 -8.15 -0.18 1.98
N ASN A 205 -9.20 -0.74 2.59
CA ASN A 205 -10.25 -0.01 3.27
C ASN A 205 -10.48 -0.64 4.65
N PRO A 206 -9.51 -0.51 5.59
CA PRO A 206 -9.64 -1.13 6.88
C PRO A 206 -10.90 -0.58 7.59
N PRO A 207 -11.67 -1.41 8.30
CA PRO A 207 -12.90 -0.97 8.95
C PRO A 207 -12.63 0.19 9.90
N ALA A 208 -13.32 1.32 9.70
CA ALA A 208 -13.28 2.44 10.63
C ALA A 208 -14.33 2.29 11.74
N GLY A 209 -14.01 2.78 12.95
CA GLY A 209 -14.97 2.98 14.04
C GLY A 209 -14.73 2.18 15.33
N ARG A 210 -15.67 2.33 16.28
CA ARG A 210 -15.57 1.80 17.66
C ARG A 210 -15.36 0.29 17.74
N ALA A 211 -15.92 -0.47 16.80
CA ALA A 211 -15.77 -1.92 16.75
C ALA A 211 -14.35 -2.35 16.34
N ALA A 212 -13.72 -1.64 15.40
CA ALA A 212 -12.33 -1.89 15.01
C ALA A 212 -11.34 -1.55 16.14
N ALA A 213 -11.57 -0.42 16.83
CA ALA A 213 -10.81 -0.04 18.01
C ALA A 213 -10.95 -1.05 19.17
N LEU A 214 -12.18 -1.55 19.41
CA LEU A 214 -12.43 -2.59 20.41
C LEU A 214 -11.77 -3.92 20.03
N TYR A 215 -11.80 -4.31 18.76
CA TYR A 215 -11.20 -5.56 18.29
C TYR A 215 -9.66 -5.52 18.40
N ALA A 216 -9.02 -4.39 18.10
CA ALA A 216 -7.60 -4.17 18.32
C ALA A 216 -7.22 -4.27 19.81
N ALA A 217 -8.03 -3.67 20.69
CA ALA A 217 -7.83 -3.72 22.14
C ALA A 217 -8.02 -5.13 22.74
N LEU A 218 -8.92 -5.94 22.20
CA LEU A 218 -9.15 -7.31 22.66
C LEU A 218 -8.03 -8.27 22.22
N ARG A 219 -7.33 -7.97 21.12
CA ARG A 219 -6.26 -8.83 20.58
C ARG A 219 -4.92 -8.63 21.29
N THR A 220 -4.62 -7.43 21.77
CA THR A 220 -3.43 -7.14 22.60
C THR A 220 -3.48 -7.84 23.96
N VAL A 221 -4.68 -7.95 24.56
CA VAL A 221 -4.89 -8.67 25.84
C VAL A 221 -4.61 -10.18 25.73
N ARG A 222 -4.79 -10.78 24.55
CA ARG A 222 -4.55 -12.22 24.33
C ARG A 222 -3.08 -12.61 24.08
N ARG A 223 -2.18 -11.64 23.88
CA ARG A 223 -0.77 -11.91 23.52
C ARG A 223 0.26 -11.62 24.63
N THR A 224 -0.16 -11.21 25.83
CA THR A 224 0.76 -11.12 26.97
C THR A 224 1.26 -12.53 27.33
N PRO A 225 2.54 -12.89 27.13
CA PRO A 225 3.05 -14.18 27.56
C PRO A 225 3.04 -14.21 29.10
N PRO A 226 2.81 -15.37 29.75
CA PRO A 226 2.96 -15.45 31.19
C PRO A 226 4.39 -15.07 31.56
N LEU A 227 4.53 -14.13 32.51
CA LEU A 227 5.80 -13.72 33.11
C LEU A 227 6.58 -14.97 33.55
N VAL A 228 7.64 -15.31 32.84
CA VAL A 228 8.61 -16.30 33.31
C VAL A 228 9.33 -15.66 34.49
N ARG A 229 8.98 -16.10 35.71
CA ARG A 229 9.76 -15.80 36.92
C ARG A 229 11.15 -16.41 36.73
N LEU A 230 12.15 -15.56 36.50
CA LEU A 230 13.54 -15.92 36.71
C LEU A 230 13.74 -16.15 38.22
N ALA A 231 13.89 -17.41 38.61
CA ALA A 231 14.34 -17.76 39.95
C ALA A 231 15.79 -17.27 40.09
N SER A 232 16.05 -16.46 41.11
CA SER A 232 17.39 -16.09 41.54
C SER A 232 18.15 -17.35 41.95
N ALA A 233 19.20 -17.69 41.19
CA ALA A 233 20.18 -18.67 41.62
C ALA A 233 21.13 -17.99 42.62
N SER A 234 21.04 -18.40 43.88
CA SER A 234 22.05 -18.12 44.90
C SER A 234 23.11 -19.21 44.81
N HIS A 235 24.33 -18.84 44.42
CA HIS A 235 25.57 -19.51 44.82
C HIS A 235 26.69 -18.48 44.92
#